data_AF-W7ABZ8-F1
#
_entry.id   AF-W7ABZ8-F1
#
_cell.length_a   1.000
_cell.length_b   1.000
_cell.length_c   1.000
_cell.angle_alpha   90.00
_cell.angle_beta   90.00
_cell.angle_gamma   90.00
#
_symmetry.space_group_name_H-M   'P 1'
#
loop_
_entity.id
_entity.type
_entity.pdbx_description
1 polymer ?
#
loop_
_entity_poly.entity_id
_entity_poly.type
_entity_poly.pdbx_seq_one_letter_code
_entity_poly.pdbx_strand_id
1 'polypeptide(L)'
;MKPLICAHKGRVYNEITKQTKFAKNKDTLQKTKYLDISSISVIIDWLNSLQLSKRNINEQNIYEELQNGHLILRLIQLYNPQVEIKGIFPKARKKKCAIQNLEKALSIIYGNNPYYYSMVSSLDIYEQKKKKIHILLIQLFSKFEFAILTRIAAPLLSWYNQTLKKFQVPLHRETLSNPFDVTPRGHYKEKVHIKGDDSPNGEEHKSGETKWKDCILKSFATYVLFKDKAEEEEEDKSIPHIVNDFSDCIKIFLIFYRYGYITQEQLRQANILDIRNKYFFLQNLLKKLNIPIVLQNQYFNNPCEVAILLQLKFIQFFIREM
;
A
#
# COMPACT_ATOMS: atom_id res chain seq x y z
N MET A 1 23.63 38.48 -46.82
CA MET A 1 22.45 38.69 -45.96
C MET A 1 22.05 37.38 -45.28
N LYS A 2 22.06 37.34 -43.94
CA LYS A 2 21.16 36.52 -43.09
C LYS A 2 20.11 37.50 -42.52
N PRO A 3 19.00 37.08 -41.88
CA PRO A 3 18.13 35.90 -42.02
C PRO A 3 16.62 36.32 -42.07
N LEU A 4 15.67 35.37 -42.08
CA LEU A 4 14.47 35.42 -41.20
C LEU A 4 13.70 34.10 -41.20
N ILE A 5 13.71 33.46 -40.04
CA ILE A 5 12.83 32.38 -39.60
C ILE A 5 11.70 33.04 -38.79
N CYS A 6 10.42 32.73 -39.04
CA CYS A 6 9.46 32.24 -38.03
C CYS A 6 8.03 32.05 -38.59
N ALA A 7 7.41 30.90 -38.20
CA ALA A 7 5.98 30.68 -37.89
C ALA A 7 4.94 30.69 -39.05
N HIS A 8 3.94 29.81 -39.13
CA HIS A 8 3.07 29.32 -38.06
C HIS A 8 2.35 27.98 -38.39
N LYS A 9 2.18 27.15 -37.35
CA LYS A 9 0.96 26.38 -36.96
C LYS A 9 0.14 25.65 -38.04
N GLY A 10 0.19 24.32 -37.98
CA GLY A 10 -0.93 23.43 -38.31
C GLY A 10 -1.19 22.46 -37.17
N ARG A 11 -2.18 22.76 -36.33
CA ARG A 11 -2.93 21.74 -35.55
C ARG A 11 -3.60 20.82 -36.58
N VAL A 12 -3.68 19.49 -36.40
CA VAL A 12 -4.74 18.81 -35.66
C VAL A 12 -4.27 17.37 -35.33
N TYR A 13 -4.22 17.03 -34.05
CA TYR A 13 -4.59 15.70 -33.52
C TYR A 13 -4.93 15.88 -32.04
N ASN A 14 -6.12 16.45 -31.79
CA ASN A 14 -6.81 16.33 -30.53
C ASN A 14 -7.83 15.22 -30.72
N GLU A 15 -7.74 14.12 -29.95
CA GLU A 15 -8.92 13.41 -29.40
C GLU A 15 -8.63 12.20 -28.48
N ILE A 16 -7.37 11.84 -28.17
CA ILE A 16 -7.07 10.75 -27.21
C ILE A 16 -6.68 11.26 -25.80
N THR A 17 -6.57 12.58 -25.58
CA THR A 17 -6.39 13.14 -24.22
C THR A 17 -7.67 13.16 -23.38
N LYS A 18 -8.81 12.71 -23.93
CA LYS A 18 -10.03 12.39 -23.18
C LYS A 18 -10.03 10.92 -22.73
N GLN A 19 -9.21 10.61 -21.73
CA GLN A 19 -9.39 9.52 -20.76
C GLN A 19 -8.08 9.43 -19.95
N THR A 20 -7.96 10.03 -18.78
CA THR A 20 -8.67 9.65 -17.56
C THR A 20 -8.15 10.57 -16.44
N LYS A 21 -8.79 10.55 -15.26
CA LYS A 21 -8.38 11.22 -14.00
C LYS A 21 -6.87 11.08 -13.62
N PHE A 22 -6.07 10.28 -14.33
CA PHE A 22 -4.64 10.06 -14.12
C PHE A 22 -3.69 11.21 -14.51
N ALA A 23 -4.09 12.17 -15.34
CA ALA A 23 -3.23 13.34 -15.60
C ALA A 23 -3.01 14.20 -14.32
N LYS A 24 -3.97 14.18 -13.38
CA LYS A 24 -3.82 14.76 -12.03
C LYS A 24 -2.84 13.99 -11.12
N ASN A 25 -2.42 12.77 -11.49
CA ASN A 25 -1.48 11.95 -10.72
C ASN A 25 0.00 12.27 -10.98
N LYS A 26 0.35 13.23 -11.84
CA LYS A 26 1.75 13.63 -12.05
C LYS A 26 2.36 14.20 -10.76
N ASP A 27 1.59 14.99 -10.01
CA ASP A 27 2.00 15.56 -8.72
C ASP A 27 2.11 14.49 -7.63
N THR A 28 1.14 13.57 -7.56
CA THR A 28 1.17 12.39 -6.67
C THR A 28 2.47 11.60 -6.88
N LEU A 29 2.80 11.29 -8.14
CA LEU A 29 4.02 10.57 -8.49
C LEU A 29 5.30 11.36 -8.17
N GLN A 30 5.30 12.67 -8.40
CA GLN A 30 6.43 13.52 -8.02
C GLN A 30 6.65 13.52 -6.51
N LYS A 31 5.58 13.58 -5.72
CA LYS A 31 5.63 13.48 -4.25
C LYS A 31 6.07 12.11 -3.76
N THR A 32 5.63 11.02 -4.40
CA THR A 32 6.10 9.66 -4.03
C THR A 32 7.60 9.44 -4.19
N LYS A 33 8.30 10.21 -5.05
CA LYS A 33 9.77 10.14 -5.15
C LYS A 33 10.51 10.56 -3.89
N TYR A 34 9.81 11.26 -2.99
CA TYR A 34 10.34 11.73 -1.72
C TYR A 34 9.92 10.85 -0.54
N LEU A 35 9.08 9.82 -0.77
CA LEU A 35 8.77 8.84 0.27
C LEU A 35 10.03 8.04 0.57
N ASP A 36 10.39 8.03 1.86
CA ASP A 36 11.48 7.24 2.36
C ASP A 36 11.07 5.76 2.45
N ILE A 37 12.06 4.88 2.53
CA ILE A 37 11.82 3.45 2.63
C ILE A 37 11.07 3.07 3.91
N SER A 38 11.28 3.85 4.98
CA SER A 38 10.54 3.76 6.25
C SER A 38 9.03 3.97 6.06
N SER A 39 8.63 4.90 5.18
CA SER A 39 7.24 5.15 4.80
C SER A 39 6.59 4.00 4.02
N ILE A 40 7.38 3.01 3.58
CA ILE A 40 6.91 1.82 2.84
C ILE A 40 7.37 0.51 3.49
N SER A 41 7.71 0.53 4.78
CA SER A 41 8.12 -0.65 5.57
C SER A 41 7.13 -1.82 5.47
N VAL A 42 5.82 -1.54 5.37
CA VAL A 42 4.77 -2.55 5.16
C VAL A 42 4.95 -3.36 3.88
N ILE A 43 5.58 -2.79 2.85
CA ILE A 43 5.90 -3.51 1.60
C ILE A 43 7.02 -4.53 1.86
N ILE A 44 8.00 -4.20 2.68
CA ILE A 44 9.09 -5.13 3.05
C ILE A 44 8.52 -6.29 3.86
N ASP A 45 7.68 -6.00 4.85
CA ASP A 45 7.03 -7.03 5.66
C ASP A 45 6.11 -7.94 4.84
N TRP A 46 5.37 -7.35 3.89
CA TRP A 46 4.62 -8.12 2.90
C TRP A 46 5.54 -9.04 2.10
N LEU A 47 6.62 -8.53 1.49
CA LEU A 47 7.54 -9.37 0.71
C LEU A 47 8.15 -10.50 1.55
N ASN A 48 8.51 -10.23 2.80
CA ASN A 48 9.02 -11.25 3.73
C ASN A 48 7.96 -12.30 4.07
N SER A 49 6.71 -11.89 4.27
CA SER A 49 5.61 -12.81 4.55
C SER A 49 5.37 -13.83 3.42
N LEU A 50 5.71 -13.46 2.17
CA LEU A 50 5.60 -14.33 1.00
C LEU A 50 6.75 -15.33 0.85
N GLN A 51 7.82 -15.21 1.65
CA GLN A 51 9.00 -16.09 1.63
C GLN A 51 9.63 -16.27 0.23
N LEU A 52 9.60 -15.20 -0.59
CA LEU A 52 10.12 -15.24 -1.97
C LEU A 52 11.65 -15.13 -2.04
N SER A 53 12.31 -14.62 -1.00
CA SER A 53 13.77 -14.57 -0.88
C SER A 53 14.29 -15.63 0.10
N LYS A 54 15.56 -16.00 -0.07
CA LYS A 54 16.28 -16.89 0.86
C LYS A 54 16.70 -16.18 2.14
N ARG A 55 16.81 -14.85 2.10
CA ARG A 55 17.24 -14.01 3.22
C ARG A 55 16.08 -13.09 3.60
N ASN A 56 16.04 -12.71 4.87
CA ASN A 56 15.08 -11.71 5.33
C ASN A 56 15.40 -10.35 4.68
N ILE A 57 14.41 -9.74 4.05
CA ILE A 57 14.52 -8.46 3.38
C ILE A 57 14.41 -7.34 4.42
N ASN A 58 15.23 -6.32 4.30
CA ASN A 58 15.20 -5.12 5.13
C ASN A 58 15.50 -3.87 4.28
N GLU A 59 15.48 -2.71 4.92
CA GLU A 59 15.68 -1.42 4.25
C GLU A 59 17.05 -1.31 3.57
N GLN A 60 18.08 -2.01 4.07
CA GLN A 60 19.42 -1.95 3.50
C GLN A 60 19.59 -2.90 2.30
N ASN A 61 19.04 -4.12 2.38
CA ASN A 61 19.32 -5.18 1.40
C ASN A 61 18.29 -5.29 0.27
N ILE A 62 17.14 -4.62 0.36
CA ILE A 62 16.09 -4.71 -0.67
C ILE A 62 16.60 -4.33 -2.06
N TYR A 63 17.53 -3.36 -2.14
CA TYR A 63 18.10 -2.91 -3.41
C TYR A 63 18.92 -4.00 -4.09
N GLU A 64 19.68 -4.78 -3.30
CA GLU A 64 20.46 -5.92 -3.78
C GLU A 64 19.56 -7.09 -4.17
N GLU A 65 18.53 -7.38 -3.36
CA GLU A 65 17.59 -8.48 -3.60
C GLU A 65 16.76 -8.28 -4.88
N LEU A 66 16.47 -7.03 -5.26
CA LEU A 66 15.81 -6.70 -6.52
C LEU A 66 16.75 -6.69 -7.73
N GLN A 67 18.06 -6.52 -7.52
CA GLN A 67 19.04 -6.21 -8.57
C GLN A 67 19.08 -7.23 -9.72
N ASN A 68 18.84 -8.51 -9.43
CA ASN A 68 18.91 -9.60 -10.40
C ASN A 68 17.55 -10.00 -11.01
N GLY A 69 16.47 -9.34 -10.59
CA GLY A 69 15.09 -9.56 -11.06
C GLY A 69 14.41 -10.83 -10.52
N HIS A 70 15.08 -11.72 -9.78
CA HIS A 70 14.48 -12.97 -9.32
C HIS A 70 13.32 -12.76 -8.36
N LEU A 71 13.46 -11.84 -7.40
CA LEU A 71 12.39 -11.54 -6.45
C LEU A 71 11.10 -11.12 -7.18
N ILE A 72 11.24 -10.26 -8.19
CA ILE A 72 10.12 -9.75 -8.99
C ILE A 72 9.47 -10.88 -9.82
N LEU A 73 10.28 -11.72 -10.46
CA LEU A 73 9.78 -12.85 -11.26
C LEU A 73 9.04 -13.87 -10.38
N ARG A 74 9.56 -14.17 -9.18
CA ARG A 74 8.88 -15.04 -8.21
C ARG A 74 7.57 -14.45 -7.73
N LEU A 75 7.53 -13.14 -7.49
CA LEU A 75 6.30 -12.43 -7.13
C LEU A 75 5.25 -12.54 -8.25
N ILE A 76 5.64 -12.35 -9.51
CA ILE A 76 4.75 -12.54 -10.66
C ILE A 76 4.21 -13.98 -10.69
N GLN A 77 5.08 -14.98 -10.53
CA GLN A 77 4.69 -16.38 -10.55
C GLN A 77 3.72 -16.75 -9.41
N LEU A 78 3.90 -16.15 -8.23
CA LEU A 78 3.02 -16.37 -7.08
C LEU A 78 1.59 -15.90 -7.37
N TYR A 79 1.42 -14.69 -7.90
CA TYR A 79 0.09 -14.11 -8.15
C TYR A 79 -0.53 -14.58 -9.47
N ASN A 80 0.30 -14.90 -10.47
CA ASN A 80 -0.11 -15.34 -11.80
C ASN A 80 0.63 -16.63 -12.20
N PRO A 81 0.29 -17.79 -11.60
CA PRO A 81 1.02 -19.04 -11.85
C PRO A 81 0.92 -19.54 -13.30
N GLN A 82 -0.06 -19.06 -14.06
CA GLN A 82 -0.26 -19.40 -15.47
C GLN A 82 0.66 -18.62 -16.43
N VAL A 83 1.34 -17.56 -15.95
CA VAL A 83 2.24 -16.78 -16.79
C VAL A 83 3.52 -17.59 -17.03
N GLU A 84 3.74 -17.98 -18.28
CA GLU A 84 4.92 -18.75 -18.64
C GLU A 84 6.16 -17.86 -18.77
N ILE A 85 7.05 -17.92 -17.77
CA ILE A 85 8.30 -17.14 -17.77
C ILE A 85 9.47 -17.98 -18.31
N LYS A 86 9.58 -18.04 -19.64
CA LYS A 86 10.72 -18.72 -20.32
C LYS A 86 12.00 -17.88 -20.31
N GLY A 87 13.17 -18.51 -20.39
CA GLY A 87 14.45 -17.81 -20.63
C GLY A 87 14.97 -16.98 -19.46
N ILE A 88 14.66 -17.37 -18.22
CA ILE A 88 15.24 -16.77 -17.01
C ILE A 88 16.67 -17.27 -16.85
N PHE A 89 17.60 -16.39 -16.50
CA PHE A 89 18.94 -16.77 -16.10
C PHE A 89 18.97 -17.10 -14.60
N PRO A 90 19.07 -18.38 -14.19
CA PRO A 90 18.94 -18.80 -12.78
C PRO A 90 20.12 -18.38 -11.89
N LYS A 91 21.25 -18.02 -12.50
CA LYS A 91 22.44 -17.49 -11.84
C LYS A 91 22.84 -16.17 -12.50
N ALA A 92 21.96 -15.18 -12.44
CA ALA A 92 22.15 -13.86 -13.02
C ALA A 92 23.18 -12.99 -12.24
N ARG A 93 24.43 -13.48 -12.15
CA ARG A 93 25.56 -12.75 -11.52
C ARG A 93 26.16 -11.69 -12.45
N LYS A 94 26.06 -11.90 -13.77
CA LYS A 94 26.56 -10.95 -14.78
C LYS A 94 25.49 -9.92 -15.11
N LYS A 95 25.89 -8.65 -15.30
CA LYS A 95 25.02 -7.52 -15.65
C LYS A 95 24.01 -7.87 -16.75
N LYS A 96 24.48 -8.43 -17.88
CA LYS A 96 23.62 -8.79 -19.02
C LYS A 96 22.48 -9.72 -18.63
N CYS A 97 22.77 -10.76 -17.85
CA CYS A 97 21.77 -11.73 -17.40
C CYS A 97 20.75 -11.11 -16.43
N ALA A 98 21.21 -10.27 -15.50
CA ALA A 98 20.34 -9.57 -14.55
C ALA A 98 19.40 -8.60 -15.27
N ILE A 99 19.93 -7.82 -16.22
CA ILE A 99 19.15 -6.90 -17.06
C ILE A 99 18.08 -7.64 -17.86
N GLN A 100 18.42 -8.78 -18.47
CA GLN A 100 17.44 -9.58 -19.23
C GLN A 100 16.32 -10.13 -18.34
N ASN A 101 16.64 -10.61 -17.13
CA ASN A 101 15.64 -11.03 -16.15
C ASN A 101 14.70 -9.86 -15.76
N LEU A 102 15.29 -8.68 -15.50
CA LEU A 102 14.55 -7.47 -15.14
C LEU A 102 13.64 -6.99 -16.28
N GLU A 103 14.15 -6.91 -17.51
CA GLU A 103 13.36 -6.53 -18.69
C GLU A 103 12.18 -7.46 -18.88
N LYS A 104 12.39 -8.77 -18.70
CA LYS A 104 11.31 -9.75 -18.74
C LYS A 104 10.27 -9.49 -17.66
N ALA A 105 10.69 -9.28 -16.41
CA ALA A 105 9.77 -8.97 -15.32
C ALA A 105 8.97 -7.68 -15.59
N LEU A 106 9.65 -6.62 -16.00
CA LEU A 106 9.05 -5.31 -16.28
C LEU A 106 8.09 -5.36 -17.47
N SER A 107 8.38 -6.16 -18.50
CA SER A 107 7.46 -6.35 -19.64
C SER A 107 6.10 -6.93 -19.19
N ILE A 108 6.11 -7.83 -18.20
CA ILE A 108 4.89 -8.42 -17.62
C ILE A 108 4.19 -7.41 -16.71
N ILE A 109 4.96 -6.66 -15.91
CA ILE A 109 4.39 -5.66 -14.98
C ILE A 109 3.71 -4.53 -15.73
N TYR A 110 4.37 -3.98 -16.75
CA TYR A 110 3.91 -2.79 -17.46
C TYR A 110 3.02 -3.11 -18.66
N GLY A 111 3.22 -4.24 -19.37
CA GLY A 111 2.34 -4.75 -20.42
C GLY A 111 1.66 -3.69 -21.31
N ASN A 112 0.38 -3.88 -21.60
CA ASN A 112 -0.44 -2.94 -22.40
C ASN A 112 -0.92 -1.70 -21.61
N ASN A 113 -0.45 -1.47 -20.39
CA ASN A 113 -0.91 -0.33 -19.59
C ASN A 113 0.22 0.33 -18.79
N PRO A 114 1.14 1.03 -19.47
CA PRO A 114 2.26 1.66 -18.82
C PRO A 114 1.83 2.94 -18.10
N TYR A 115 2.16 3.04 -16.81
CA TYR A 115 2.28 4.33 -16.13
C TYR A 115 3.55 5.04 -16.66
N TYR A 116 3.48 5.62 -17.86
CA TYR A 116 4.65 6.12 -18.59
C TYR A 116 5.54 7.08 -17.77
N TYR A 117 4.94 7.96 -16.97
CA TYR A 117 5.68 8.94 -16.16
C TYR A 117 6.37 8.36 -14.91
N SER A 118 6.15 7.08 -14.60
CA SER A 118 6.71 6.40 -13.43
C SER A 118 7.33 5.04 -13.76
N MET A 119 7.59 4.78 -15.04
CA MET A 119 8.31 3.56 -15.42
C MET A 119 9.73 3.57 -14.84
N VAL A 120 10.09 2.42 -14.29
CA VAL A 120 11.40 2.12 -13.75
C VAL A 120 12.08 1.21 -14.76
N SER A 121 13.27 1.59 -15.25
CA SER A 121 14.00 0.77 -16.22
C SER A 121 14.76 -0.37 -15.54
N SER A 122 15.11 -1.41 -16.30
CA SER A 122 16.00 -2.48 -15.85
C SER A 122 17.35 -1.94 -15.35
N LEU A 123 17.89 -0.93 -16.02
CA LEU A 123 19.12 -0.24 -15.60
C LEU A 123 18.94 0.49 -14.27
N ASP A 124 17.81 1.19 -14.06
CA ASP A 124 17.56 1.88 -12.79
C ASP A 124 17.55 0.93 -11.59
N ILE A 125 17.04 -0.29 -11.78
CA ILE A 125 16.99 -1.33 -10.74
C ILE A 125 18.37 -1.94 -10.53
N TYR A 126 19.05 -2.32 -11.62
CA TYR A 126 20.38 -2.93 -11.55
C TYR A 126 21.42 -2.00 -10.90
N GLU A 127 21.35 -0.70 -11.20
CA GLU A 127 22.20 0.34 -10.62
C GLU A 127 21.73 0.78 -9.22
N GLN A 128 20.69 0.15 -8.67
CA GLN A 128 20.19 0.39 -7.32
C GLN A 128 19.78 1.85 -7.05
N LYS A 129 19.16 2.52 -8.04
CA LYS A 129 18.71 3.90 -7.87
C LYS A 129 17.56 3.97 -6.87
N LYS A 130 17.85 4.32 -5.62
CA LYS A 130 16.92 4.27 -4.47
C LYS A 130 15.51 4.78 -4.78
N LYS A 131 15.39 6.03 -5.24
CA LYS A 131 14.10 6.66 -5.58
C LYS A 131 13.29 5.88 -6.62
N LYS A 132 13.97 5.27 -7.60
CA LYS A 132 13.33 4.44 -8.63
C LYS A 132 12.88 3.11 -8.05
N ILE A 133 13.67 2.51 -7.17
CA ILE A 133 13.30 1.28 -6.45
C ILE A 133 12.09 1.51 -5.54
N HIS A 134 12.00 2.65 -4.84
CA HIS A 134 10.82 2.97 -4.02
C HIS A 134 9.56 3.05 -4.87
N ILE A 135 9.62 3.73 -6.03
CA ILE A 135 8.52 3.77 -7.00
C ILE A 135 8.12 2.35 -7.44
N LEU A 136 9.11 1.52 -7.79
CA LEU A 136 8.85 0.13 -8.20
C LEU A 136 8.16 -0.65 -7.10
N LEU A 137 8.64 -0.58 -5.85
CA LEU A 137 8.05 -1.26 -4.71
C LEU A 137 6.58 -0.88 -4.50
N ILE A 138 6.28 0.42 -4.53
CA ILE A 138 4.91 0.94 -4.42
C ILE A 138 4.03 0.43 -5.57
N GLN A 139 4.57 0.39 -6.79
CA GLN A 139 3.85 -0.13 -7.96
C GLN A 139 3.57 -1.63 -7.83
N LEU A 140 4.56 -2.42 -7.41
CA LEU A 140 4.43 -3.86 -7.20
C LEU A 140 3.36 -4.14 -6.14
N PHE A 141 3.46 -3.49 -4.98
CA PHE A 141 2.48 -3.65 -3.91
C PHE A 141 1.08 -3.20 -4.35
N SER A 142 0.99 -2.05 -5.02
CA SER A 142 -0.30 -1.54 -5.53
C SER A 142 -0.98 -2.52 -6.48
N LYS A 143 -0.19 -3.11 -7.40
CA LYS A 143 -0.68 -4.01 -8.44
C LYS A 143 -1.06 -5.38 -7.88
N PHE A 144 -0.18 -5.99 -7.08
CA PHE A 144 -0.33 -7.38 -6.66
C PHE A 144 -1.18 -7.52 -5.39
N GLU A 145 -1.13 -6.57 -4.47
CA GLU A 145 -1.68 -6.77 -3.14
C GLU A 145 -2.72 -5.72 -2.74
N PHE A 146 -2.41 -4.42 -2.89
CA PHE A 146 -3.31 -3.36 -2.43
C PHE A 146 -4.65 -3.36 -3.17
N ALA A 147 -4.66 -3.60 -4.48
CA ALA A 147 -5.90 -3.74 -5.26
C ALA A 147 -6.77 -4.90 -4.78
N ILE A 148 -6.15 -5.99 -4.29
CA ILE A 148 -6.88 -7.10 -3.68
C ILE A 148 -7.43 -6.67 -2.32
N LEU A 149 -6.59 -6.10 -1.45
CA LEU A 149 -6.98 -5.64 -0.12
C LEU A 149 -8.16 -4.67 -0.15
N THR A 150 -8.08 -3.63 -0.99
CA THR A 150 -9.16 -2.66 -1.21
C THR A 150 -10.48 -3.30 -1.61
N ARG A 151 -10.45 -4.35 -2.43
CA ARG A 151 -11.65 -5.10 -2.84
C ARG A 151 -12.20 -5.97 -1.72
N ILE A 152 -11.35 -6.58 -0.91
CA ILE A 152 -11.78 -7.56 0.11
C ILE A 152 -11.95 -6.96 1.51
N ALA A 153 -11.54 -5.71 1.77
CA ALA A 153 -11.49 -5.15 3.12
C ALA A 153 -12.86 -5.18 3.82
N ALA A 154 -13.91 -4.65 3.20
CA ALA A 154 -15.26 -4.65 3.78
C ALA A 154 -15.80 -6.08 4.05
N PRO A 155 -15.80 -7.03 3.08
CA PRO A 155 -16.26 -8.40 3.36
C PRO A 155 -15.37 -9.15 4.37
N LEU A 156 -14.05 -8.88 4.39
CA LEU A 156 -13.12 -9.41 5.39
C LEU A 156 -13.54 -8.95 6.80
N LEU A 157 -13.68 -7.64 7.01
CA LEU A 157 -14.04 -7.05 8.31
C LEU A 157 -15.45 -7.45 8.75
N SER A 158 -16.39 -7.59 7.82
CA SER A 158 -17.73 -8.13 8.10
C SER A 158 -17.67 -9.55 8.67
N TRP A 159 -16.84 -10.43 8.12
CA TRP A 159 -16.67 -11.80 8.63
C TRP A 159 -16.05 -11.82 10.03
N TYR A 160 -15.05 -10.97 10.29
CA TYR A 160 -14.49 -10.80 11.64
C TYR A 160 -15.57 -10.33 12.61
N ASN A 161 -16.35 -9.31 12.25
CA ASN A 161 -17.44 -8.79 13.08
C ASN A 161 -18.51 -9.83 13.39
N GLN A 162 -18.92 -10.64 12.40
CA GLN A 162 -19.87 -11.74 12.62
C GLN A 162 -19.35 -12.75 13.64
N THR A 163 -18.06 -13.05 13.60
CA THR A 163 -17.43 -13.96 14.57
C THR A 163 -17.38 -13.34 15.96
N LEU A 164 -16.96 -12.07 16.05
CA LEU A 164 -16.79 -11.33 17.30
C LEU A 164 -18.11 -10.99 18.00
N LYS A 165 -19.21 -10.82 17.26
CA LYS A 165 -20.56 -10.65 17.82
C LYS A 165 -20.97 -11.80 18.74
N LYS A 166 -20.48 -13.02 18.49
CA LYS A 166 -20.73 -14.19 19.35
C LYS A 166 -20.09 -14.06 20.74
N PHE A 167 -19.10 -13.19 20.87
CA PHE A 167 -18.42 -12.84 22.12
C PHE A 167 -18.85 -11.48 22.69
N GLN A 168 -19.92 -10.87 22.13
CA GLN A 168 -20.41 -9.54 22.53
C GLN A 168 -19.38 -8.41 22.40
N VAL A 169 -18.35 -8.59 21.56
CA VAL A 169 -17.31 -7.57 21.30
C VAL A 169 -17.24 -7.20 19.81
N PRO A 170 -18.33 -6.66 19.23
CA PRO A 170 -18.34 -6.31 17.81
C PRO A 170 -17.24 -5.32 17.43
N LEU A 171 -16.96 -5.22 16.13
CA LEU A 171 -16.11 -4.15 15.60
C LEU A 171 -16.87 -2.82 15.65
N HIS A 172 -16.12 -1.71 15.70
CA HIS A 172 -16.70 -0.38 15.55
C HIS A 172 -17.43 -0.27 14.20
N ARG A 173 -18.50 0.50 14.15
CA ARG A 173 -19.31 0.65 12.91
C ARG A 173 -18.47 1.19 11.78
N GLU A 174 -17.57 2.12 12.10
CA GLU A 174 -16.63 2.77 11.19
C GLU A 174 -15.60 1.77 10.64
N THR A 175 -15.15 0.81 11.45
CA THR A 175 -14.27 -0.28 10.99
C THR A 175 -14.94 -1.16 9.93
N LEU A 176 -16.26 -1.23 9.87
CA LEU A 176 -16.97 -2.03 8.86
C LEU A 176 -17.01 -1.35 7.49
N SER A 177 -16.70 -0.06 7.41
CA SER A 177 -16.52 0.64 6.15
C SER A 177 -15.18 0.25 5.53
N ASN A 178 -15.03 0.41 4.21
CA ASN A 178 -13.75 0.18 3.58
C ASN A 178 -12.75 1.25 4.08
N PRO A 179 -11.66 0.90 4.78
CA PRO A 179 -10.73 1.88 5.35
C PRO A 179 -9.95 2.66 4.28
N PHE A 180 -10.05 2.24 3.02
CA PHE A 180 -9.47 2.92 1.88
C PHE A 180 -10.48 3.77 1.08
N ASP A 181 -11.74 3.77 1.48
CA ASP A 181 -12.78 4.60 0.89
C ASP A 181 -12.94 5.88 1.72
N VAL A 182 -12.30 6.96 1.25
CA VAL A 182 -12.41 8.26 1.88
C VAL A 182 -13.59 8.98 1.23
N THR A 183 -14.79 8.80 1.79
CA THR A 183 -15.85 9.79 1.60
C THR A 183 -15.48 11.02 2.44
N PRO A 184 -15.21 12.19 1.85
CA PRO A 184 -14.87 13.36 2.63
C PRO A 184 -16.06 13.71 3.54
N ARG A 185 -15.81 13.66 4.84
CA ARG A 185 -16.74 14.18 5.82
C ARG A 185 -16.63 15.70 5.79
N GLY A 186 -17.72 16.37 5.45
CA GLY A 186 -17.87 17.80 5.72
C GLY A 186 -17.15 18.75 4.76
N HIS A 187 -17.67 19.96 4.68
CA HIS A 187 -17.24 21.02 3.78
C HIS A 187 -15.88 21.58 4.19
N TYR A 188 -14.81 21.17 3.52
CA TYR A 188 -13.53 21.87 3.59
C TYR A 188 -13.68 23.25 2.95
N LYS A 189 -13.66 24.31 3.76
CA LYS A 189 -13.49 25.70 3.29
C LYS A 189 -12.02 26.04 3.35
N GLU A 190 -11.33 25.95 2.23
CA GLU A 190 -9.97 26.46 2.10
C GLU A 190 -10.01 28.00 2.08
N LYS A 191 -9.38 28.66 3.06
CA LYS A 191 -9.17 30.12 3.01
C LYS A 191 -8.03 30.41 2.05
N VAL A 192 -8.35 30.67 0.78
CA VAL A 192 -7.36 31.15 -0.19
C VAL A 192 -7.08 32.63 0.10
N HIS A 193 -5.91 32.94 0.65
CA HIS A 193 -5.39 34.30 0.67
C HIS A 193 -4.73 34.61 -0.67
N ILE A 194 -5.48 35.25 -1.56
CA ILE A 194 -4.89 35.90 -2.74
C ILE A 194 -4.33 37.23 -2.24
N LYS A 195 -3.01 37.36 -2.17
CA LYS A 195 -2.38 38.69 -2.19
C LYS A 195 -2.61 39.27 -3.58
N GLY A 196 -3.60 40.14 -3.69
CA GLY A 196 -3.81 41.05 -4.81
C GLY A 196 -3.73 42.47 -4.29
N ASP A 197 -3.03 43.32 -5.05
CA ASP A 197 -2.74 44.71 -4.75
C ASP A 197 -3.97 45.54 -4.33
N ASP A 198 -3.74 46.36 -3.31
CA ASP A 198 -4.40 47.62 -2.94
C ASP A 198 -5.79 47.92 -3.54
N SER A 199 -6.84 47.53 -2.81
CA SER A 199 -8.07 48.33 -2.68
C SER A 199 -8.89 47.91 -1.45
N PRO A 200 -9.37 48.86 -0.63
CA PRO A 200 -10.23 48.56 0.51
C PRO A 200 -11.69 48.47 0.06
N ASN A 201 -12.40 47.49 0.61
CA ASN A 201 -13.85 47.23 0.53
C ASN A 201 -14.30 46.19 -0.51
N GLY A 202 -14.59 44.99 0.01
CA GLY A 202 -15.33 43.94 -0.69
C GLY A 202 -14.72 42.57 -0.43
N GLU A 203 -14.97 41.98 0.74
CA GLU A 203 -14.72 40.55 0.96
C GLU A 203 -15.70 39.74 0.09
N GLU A 204 -15.39 39.55 -1.20
CA GLU A 204 -16.07 38.56 -2.02
C GLU A 204 -15.65 37.15 -1.55
N HIS A 205 -16.47 36.55 -0.69
CA HIS A 205 -16.42 35.12 -0.40
C HIS A 205 -16.83 34.30 -1.62
N LYS A 206 -15.94 34.13 -2.58
CA LYS A 206 -16.11 33.11 -3.63
C LYS A 206 -15.87 31.73 -3.02
N SER A 207 -16.96 31.03 -2.69
CA SER A 207 -16.93 29.61 -2.33
C SER A 207 -16.51 28.78 -3.54
N GLY A 208 -15.21 28.58 -3.72
CA GLY A 208 -14.72 27.55 -4.63
C GLY A 208 -14.99 26.18 -4.03
N GLU A 209 -15.97 25.45 -4.55
CA GLU A 209 -16.14 24.04 -4.22
C GLU A 209 -14.92 23.24 -4.72
N THR A 210 -14.00 22.91 -3.82
CA THR A 210 -12.87 22.05 -4.17
C THR A 210 -13.41 20.63 -4.43
N LYS A 211 -13.22 20.14 -5.66
CA LYS A 211 -13.58 18.82 -6.22
C LYS A 211 -12.90 17.61 -5.53
N TRP A 212 -12.82 17.56 -4.21
CA TRP A 212 -12.19 16.46 -3.47
C TRP A 212 -13.21 15.37 -3.07
N LYS A 213 -14.48 15.56 -3.45
CA LYS A 213 -15.62 14.75 -2.99
C LYS A 213 -15.63 13.25 -3.38
N ASP A 214 -14.77 12.80 -4.31
CA ASP A 214 -14.77 11.40 -4.79
C ASP A 214 -13.36 10.80 -4.97
N CYS A 215 -12.47 10.93 -3.98
CA CYS A 215 -11.14 10.35 -4.06
C CYS A 215 -11.11 8.91 -3.52
N ILE A 216 -11.56 7.95 -4.33
CA ILE A 216 -11.21 6.53 -4.11
C ILE A 216 -9.67 6.44 -4.16
N LEU A 217 -9.05 5.94 -3.08
CA LEU A 217 -7.61 5.73 -3.02
C LEU A 217 -7.24 4.50 -3.87
N LYS A 218 -7.12 4.72 -5.19
CA LYS A 218 -6.92 3.65 -6.18
C LYS A 218 -5.54 2.99 -6.13
N SER A 219 -4.58 3.57 -5.42
CA SER A 219 -3.21 3.06 -5.29
C SER A 219 -2.66 3.26 -3.88
N PHE A 220 -1.67 2.47 -3.51
CA PHE A 220 -1.01 2.63 -2.21
C PHE A 220 -0.30 3.98 -2.11
N ALA A 221 0.30 4.46 -3.20
CA ALA A 221 0.89 5.81 -3.31
C ALA A 221 -0.08 6.92 -2.87
N THR A 222 -1.30 6.90 -3.44
CA THR A 222 -2.32 7.89 -3.11
C THR A 222 -2.79 7.77 -1.67
N TYR A 223 -2.81 6.54 -1.12
CA TYR A 223 -3.17 6.29 0.28
C TYR A 223 -2.15 6.91 1.23
N VAL A 224 -0.87 6.60 1.05
CA VAL A 224 0.21 7.13 1.91
C VAL A 224 0.23 8.66 1.87
N LEU A 225 0.21 9.24 0.67
CA LEU A 225 0.23 10.70 0.53
C LEU A 225 -1.02 11.40 1.09
N PHE A 226 -2.17 10.73 1.07
CA PHE A 226 -3.38 11.26 1.70
C PHE A 226 -3.25 11.22 3.23
N LYS A 227 -2.74 10.11 3.78
CA LYS A 227 -2.53 9.94 5.21
C LYS A 227 -1.54 10.95 5.78
N ASP A 228 -0.38 11.11 5.13
CA ASP A 228 0.62 12.09 5.55
C ASP A 228 0.02 13.51 5.64
N LYS A 229 -0.80 13.90 4.66
CA LYS A 229 -1.49 15.21 4.65
C LYS A 229 -2.56 15.34 5.73
N ALA A 230 -3.38 14.30 5.92
CA ALA A 230 -4.41 14.30 6.96
C ALA A 230 -3.79 14.43 8.36
N GLU A 231 -2.64 13.78 8.59
CA GLU A 231 -1.88 13.87 9.84
C GLU A 231 -1.23 15.24 10.08
N GLU A 232 -0.90 15.99 9.02
CA GLU A 232 -0.39 17.37 9.10
C GLU A 232 -1.49 18.40 9.38
N GLU A 233 -2.72 18.16 8.90
CA GLU A 233 -3.82 19.14 8.92
C GLU A 233 -4.78 18.99 10.13
N GLU A 234 -4.84 17.84 10.80
CA GLU A 234 -5.73 17.61 11.96
C GLU A 234 -5.01 17.78 13.31
N GLU A 235 -5.43 18.79 14.11
CA GLU A 235 -4.98 18.99 15.51
C GLU A 235 -5.47 17.86 16.44
N ASP A 236 -6.51 17.12 16.05
CA ASP A 236 -7.09 16.03 16.83
C ASP A 236 -6.87 14.69 16.10
N LYS A 237 -5.72 14.05 16.39
CA LYS A 237 -5.30 12.77 15.79
C LYS A 237 -6.24 11.64 16.23
N SER A 238 -7.39 11.49 15.58
CA SER A 238 -8.27 10.35 15.87
C SER A 238 -7.60 9.06 15.37
N ILE A 239 -7.30 8.15 16.30
CA ILE A 239 -6.70 6.86 15.96
C ILE A 239 -7.68 6.09 15.06
N PRO A 240 -7.24 5.55 13.90
CA PRO A 240 -8.10 4.80 13.00
C PRO A 240 -8.86 3.69 13.73
N HIS A 241 -10.17 3.57 13.51
CA HIS A 241 -11.00 2.60 14.25
C HIS A 241 -10.52 1.15 14.11
N ILE A 242 -9.97 0.78 12.95
CA ILE A 242 -9.37 -0.55 12.74
C ILE A 242 -8.13 -0.79 13.62
N VAL A 243 -7.35 0.27 13.89
CA VAL A 243 -6.23 0.21 14.84
C VAL A 243 -6.77 -0.01 16.25
N ASN A 244 -7.80 0.74 16.66
CA ASN A 244 -8.43 0.54 17.97
C ASN A 244 -9.01 -0.87 18.14
N ASP A 245 -9.54 -1.46 17.07
CA ASP A 245 -10.15 -2.79 17.13
C ASP A 245 -9.14 -3.95 17.20
N PHE A 246 -7.95 -3.80 16.63
CA PHE A 246 -7.04 -4.94 16.41
C PHE A 246 -5.63 -4.77 16.97
N SER A 247 -5.20 -3.56 17.31
CA SER A 247 -3.82 -3.30 17.77
C SER A 247 -3.48 -4.01 19.08
N ASP A 248 -4.45 -4.29 19.95
CA ASP A 248 -4.22 -5.02 21.20
C ASP A 248 -4.16 -6.55 21.02
N CYS A 249 -4.38 -7.06 19.81
CA CYS A 249 -4.46 -8.48 19.46
C CYS A 249 -5.59 -9.30 20.12
N ILE A 250 -6.38 -8.75 21.06
CA ILE A 250 -7.40 -9.50 21.80
C ILE A 250 -8.49 -10.03 20.88
N LYS A 251 -8.98 -9.17 19.98
CA LYS A 251 -9.99 -9.58 18.99
C LYS A 251 -9.43 -10.67 18.07
N ILE A 252 -8.14 -10.65 17.75
CA ILE A 252 -7.50 -11.72 16.96
C ILE A 252 -7.46 -13.03 17.75
N PHE A 253 -7.12 -13.00 19.03
CA PHE A 253 -7.15 -14.19 19.88
C PHE A 253 -8.55 -14.79 20.04
N LEU A 254 -9.58 -13.96 20.16
CA LEU A 254 -10.97 -14.43 20.19
C LEU A 254 -11.36 -15.19 18.92
N ILE A 255 -10.86 -14.74 17.76
CA ILE A 255 -11.03 -15.46 16.49
C ILE A 255 -10.34 -16.82 16.56
N PHE A 256 -9.07 -16.87 16.95
CA PHE A 256 -8.37 -18.15 17.09
C PHE A 256 -9.02 -19.10 18.09
N TYR A 257 -9.50 -18.57 19.22
CA TYR A 257 -10.24 -19.33 20.22
C TYR A 257 -11.54 -19.90 19.64
N ARG A 258 -12.30 -19.09 18.88
CA ARG A 258 -13.54 -19.55 18.26
C ARG A 258 -13.35 -20.73 17.32
N TYR A 259 -12.23 -20.77 16.61
CA TYR A 259 -11.91 -21.83 15.67
C TYR A 259 -11.01 -22.92 16.28
N GLY A 260 -10.80 -22.92 17.60
CA GLY A 260 -10.12 -24.01 18.31
C GLY A 260 -8.60 -24.00 18.23
N TYR A 261 -7.98 -22.91 17.76
CA TYR A 261 -6.53 -22.82 17.61
C TYR A 261 -5.79 -22.42 18.91
N ILE A 262 -6.51 -21.88 19.88
CA ILE A 262 -6.01 -21.64 21.24
C ILE A 262 -7.04 -22.10 22.27
N THR A 263 -6.58 -22.47 23.45
CA THR A 263 -7.43 -22.89 24.56
C THR A 263 -8.02 -21.70 25.31
N GLN A 264 -9.04 -21.93 26.13
CA GLN A 264 -9.59 -20.90 27.01
C GLN A 264 -8.54 -20.37 28.00
N GLU A 265 -7.64 -21.24 28.49
CA GLU A 265 -6.55 -20.84 29.38
C GLU A 265 -5.58 -19.89 28.68
N GLN A 266 -5.17 -20.23 27.45
CA GLN A 266 -4.31 -19.37 26.63
C GLN A 266 -4.97 -18.01 26.35
N LEU A 267 -6.28 -17.99 26.08
CA LEU A 267 -7.02 -16.74 25.89
C LEU A 267 -7.07 -15.89 27.17
N ARG A 268 -7.30 -16.50 28.34
CA ARG A 268 -7.29 -15.80 29.64
C ARG A 268 -5.91 -15.22 29.93
N GLN A 269 -4.85 -16.00 29.71
CA GLN A 269 -3.47 -15.54 29.84
C GLN A 269 -3.21 -14.37 28.88
N ALA A 270 -3.58 -14.49 27.61
CA ALA A 270 -3.41 -13.41 26.64
C ALA A 270 -4.10 -12.10 27.08
N ASN A 271 -5.25 -12.17 27.75
CA ASN A 271 -6.00 -10.99 28.18
C ASN A 271 -5.28 -10.16 29.27
N ILE A 272 -4.54 -10.83 30.16
CA ILE A 272 -3.80 -10.18 31.27
C ILE A 272 -2.40 -9.70 30.88
N LEU A 273 -1.87 -10.17 29.74
CA LEU A 273 -0.55 -9.74 29.27
C LEU A 273 -0.55 -8.26 28.89
N ASP A 274 0.61 -7.62 29.02
CA ASP A 274 0.83 -6.36 28.32
C ASP A 274 0.78 -6.57 26.80
N ILE A 275 0.59 -5.47 26.08
CA ILE A 275 0.46 -5.46 24.63
C ILE A 275 1.69 -6.00 23.89
N ARG A 276 2.92 -5.80 24.40
CA ARG A 276 4.13 -6.37 23.78
C ARG A 276 4.12 -7.89 23.85
N ASN A 277 3.78 -8.43 25.02
CA ASN A 277 3.67 -9.87 25.24
C ASN A 277 2.50 -10.48 24.45
N LYS A 278 1.40 -9.74 24.24
CA LYS A 278 0.34 -10.13 23.29
C LYS A 278 0.86 -10.25 21.86
N TYR A 279 1.62 -9.26 21.37
CA TYR A 279 2.24 -9.34 20.02
C TYR A 279 3.16 -10.54 19.87
N PHE A 280 4.02 -10.79 20.87
CA PHE A 280 4.92 -11.94 20.86
C PHE A 280 4.14 -13.26 20.84
N PHE A 281 3.09 -13.36 21.65
CA PHE A 281 2.21 -14.53 21.65
C PHE A 281 1.52 -14.74 20.30
N LEU A 282 0.99 -13.67 19.69
CA LEU A 282 0.40 -13.72 18.36
C LEU A 282 1.40 -14.20 17.30
N GLN A 283 2.61 -13.63 17.26
CA GLN A 283 3.64 -14.03 16.29
C GLN A 283 4.03 -15.50 16.44
N ASN A 284 4.18 -15.99 17.66
CA ASN A 284 4.47 -17.40 17.91
C ASN A 284 3.33 -18.30 17.46
N LEU A 285 2.08 -17.90 17.69
CA LEU A 285 0.91 -18.63 17.22
C LEU A 285 0.85 -18.68 15.69
N LEU A 286 1.01 -17.53 15.02
CA LEU A 286 1.02 -17.44 13.56
C LEU A 286 2.13 -18.32 12.96
N LYS A 287 3.32 -18.29 13.55
CA LYS A 287 4.45 -19.15 13.14
C LYS A 287 4.13 -20.63 13.32
N LYS A 288 3.55 -21.02 14.46
CA LYS A 288 3.14 -22.40 14.74
C LYS A 288 2.11 -22.92 13.73
N LEU A 289 1.20 -22.04 13.29
CA LEU A 289 0.16 -22.34 12.32
C LEU A 289 0.61 -22.18 10.87
N ASN A 290 1.88 -21.83 10.61
CA ASN A 290 2.41 -21.51 9.29
C ASN A 290 1.63 -20.41 8.55
N ILE A 291 1.07 -19.44 9.29
CA ILE A 291 0.40 -18.27 8.71
C ILE A 291 1.45 -17.21 8.40
N PRO A 292 1.45 -16.59 7.19
CA PRO A 292 2.32 -15.48 6.87
C PRO A 292 2.22 -14.34 7.89
N ILE A 293 3.38 -13.83 8.33
CA ILE A 293 3.47 -12.80 9.37
C ILE A 293 3.86 -11.46 8.75
N VAL A 294 2.95 -10.49 8.86
CA VAL A 294 3.17 -9.08 8.46
C VAL A 294 3.23 -8.18 9.68
N LEU A 295 2.45 -8.45 10.74
CA LEU A 295 2.48 -7.66 11.97
C LEU A 295 3.77 -7.90 12.76
N GLN A 296 4.83 -7.19 12.38
CA GLN A 296 6.11 -7.14 13.07
C GLN A 296 6.07 -6.23 14.31
N ASN A 297 7.11 -6.33 15.14
CA ASN A 297 7.25 -5.57 16.39
C ASN A 297 7.26 -4.04 16.18
N GLN A 298 7.58 -3.55 14.98
CA GLN A 298 7.53 -2.11 14.68
C GLN A 298 6.11 -1.53 14.77
N TYR A 299 5.09 -2.34 14.47
CA TYR A 299 3.69 -1.91 14.53
C TYR A 299 3.11 -1.88 15.94
N PHE A 300 3.88 -2.33 16.94
CA PHE A 300 3.50 -2.22 18.34
C PHE A 300 3.34 -0.75 18.75
N ASN A 301 4.37 0.07 18.47
CA ASN A 301 4.37 1.49 18.83
C ASN A 301 3.75 2.38 17.75
N ASN A 302 3.70 1.89 16.51
CA ASN A 302 3.15 2.62 15.38
C ASN A 302 2.24 1.71 14.54
N PRO A 303 1.00 1.45 14.99
CA PRO A 303 0.08 0.56 14.29
C PRO A 303 -0.22 1.06 12.87
N CYS A 304 -0.23 0.15 11.90
CA CYS A 304 -0.51 0.47 10.49
C CYS A 304 -1.78 -0.26 10.02
N GLU A 305 -2.77 0.45 9.47
CA GLU A 305 -4.03 -0.17 9.03
C GLU A 305 -3.80 -1.20 7.92
N VAL A 306 -2.86 -0.91 7.02
CA VAL A 306 -2.51 -1.80 5.91
C VAL A 306 -1.87 -3.09 6.43
N ALA A 307 -0.97 -2.99 7.41
CA ALA A 307 -0.33 -4.15 8.04
C ALA A 307 -1.35 -5.02 8.79
N ILE A 308 -2.27 -4.38 9.53
CA ILE A 308 -3.38 -5.07 10.23
C ILE A 308 -4.25 -5.81 9.21
N LEU A 309 -4.71 -5.14 8.15
CA LEU A 309 -5.54 -5.76 7.13
C LEU A 309 -4.86 -6.92 6.41
N LEU A 310 -3.57 -6.77 6.08
CA LEU A 310 -2.77 -7.85 5.51
C LEU A 310 -2.74 -9.07 6.42
N GLN A 311 -2.49 -8.86 7.71
CA GLN A 311 -2.45 -9.95 8.67
C GLN A 311 -3.82 -10.62 8.83
N LEU A 312 -4.89 -9.84 8.94
CA LEU A 312 -6.26 -10.35 9.01
C LEU A 312 -6.64 -11.14 7.75
N LYS A 313 -6.21 -10.67 6.56
CA LYS A 313 -6.38 -11.41 5.30
C LYS A 313 -5.75 -12.79 5.40
N PHE A 314 -4.48 -12.89 5.80
CA PHE A 314 -3.78 -14.17 5.90
C PHE A 314 -4.40 -15.11 6.94
N ILE A 315 -4.83 -14.58 8.08
CA ILE A 315 -5.53 -15.36 9.11
C ILE A 315 -6.86 -15.90 8.58
N GLN A 316 -7.68 -15.07 7.93
CA GLN A 316 -8.95 -15.52 7.38
C GLN A 316 -8.75 -16.59 6.30
N PHE A 317 -7.79 -16.43 5.38
CA PHE A 317 -7.51 -17.43 4.37
C PHE A 317 -7.12 -18.77 5.01
N PHE A 318 -6.21 -18.75 6.00
CA PHE A 318 -5.84 -19.96 6.73
C PHE A 318 -7.05 -20.66 7.37
N ILE A 319 -7.94 -19.90 8.01
CA ILE A 319 -9.12 -20.46 8.69
C ILE A 319 -10.14 -21.02 7.69
N ARG A 320 -10.25 -20.47 6.48
CA ARG A 320 -11.25 -20.88 5.47
C ARG A 320 -10.79 -22.01 4.55
N GLU A 321 -9.49 -22.18 4.37
CA GLU A 321 -8.90 -23.22 3.51
C GLU A 321 -8.69 -24.56 4.26
N MET A 322 -8.99 -24.63 5.56
CA MET A 322 -9.03 -25.86 6.37
C MET A 322 -10.48 -26.34 6.59
#